data_AF-A0A2E8WEF9-F1
#
_entry.id   AF-A0A2E8WEF9-F1
#
_cell.length_a   1.000
_cell.length_b   1.000
_cell.length_c   1.000
_cell.angle_alpha   90.00
_cell.angle_beta   90.00
_cell.angle_gamma   90.00
#
_symmetry.space_group_name_H-M   'P 1'
#
loop_
_entity.id
_entity.type
_entity.pdbx_description
1 polymer ?
#
loop_
_entity_poly.entity_id
_entity_poly.type
_entity_poly.pdbx_seq_one_letter_code
_entity_poly.pdbx_strand_id
1 'polypeptide(L)' 'MPLHRSFHELAFTADCGDLNPFLGLRLQVSFIRDDGEISIAEGFYDGGGTFRARAYCDTEG' A
#
# COMPACT_ATOMS: atom_id res chain seq x y z
N MET A 1 -4.81 16.48 21.16
CA MET A 1 -5.26 15.21 20.53
C MET A 1 -4.29 14.93 19.40
N PRO A 2 -3.57 13.80 19.34
CA PRO A 2 -2.81 13.47 18.14
C PRO A 2 -3.82 13.28 16.99
N LEU A 3 -3.56 13.93 15.86
CA LEU A 3 -4.39 13.83 14.66
C LEU A 3 -4.35 12.37 14.18
N HIS A 4 -5.41 11.59 14.40
CA HIS A 4 -5.53 10.24 13.84
C HIS A 4 -5.77 10.39 12.34
N ARG A 5 -4.68 10.37 11.56
CA ARG A 5 -4.75 10.41 10.10
C ARG A 5 -5.35 9.09 9.62
N SER A 6 -6.51 9.15 8.99
CA SER A 6 -7.08 8.03 8.25
C SER A 6 -6.15 7.61 7.10
N PHE A 7 -6.35 6.42 6.54
CA PHE A 7 -5.56 5.95 5.40
C PHE A 7 -6.47 5.41 4.30
N HIS A 8 -5.99 5.53 3.06
CA HIS A 8 -6.53 4.78 1.93
C HIS A 8 -5.68 3.52 1.74
N GLU A 9 -6.35 2.37 1.59
CA GLU A 9 -5.69 1.07 1.46
C GLU A 9 -6.10 0.39 0.16
N LEU A 10 -5.11 -0.17 -0.53
CA LEU A 10 -5.31 -1.05 -1.65
C LEU A 10 -4.86 -2.46 -1.29
N ALA A 11 -5.61 -3.46 -1.76
CA ALA A 11 -5.33 -4.87 -1.57
C ALA A 11 -5.25 -5.56 -2.93
N PHE A 12 -4.19 -6.35 -3.11
CA PHE A 12 -3.91 -7.10 -4.32
C PHE A 12 -3.70 -8.57 -3.99
N THR A 13 -4.28 -9.45 -4.78
CA THR A 13 -4.00 -10.88 -4.70
C THR A 13 -2.92 -11.22 -5.71
N ALA A 14 -1.91 -11.97 -5.28
CA ALA A 14 -0.84 -12.45 -6.14
C ALA A 14 -0.57 -13.93 -5.88
N ASP A 15 -0.41 -14.69 -6.96
CA ASP A 15 0.20 -16.02 -6.88
C ASP A 15 1.71 -15.85 -6.74
N CYS A 16 2.25 -16.34 -5.63
CA CYS A 16 3.66 -16.20 -5.29
C CYS A 16 4.50 -17.38 -5.80
N GLY A 17 3.87 -18.46 -6.30
CA GLY A 17 4.55 -19.70 -6.65
C GLY A 17 5.45 -20.20 -5.51
N ASP A 18 6.71 -20.50 -5.82
CA ASP A 18 7.72 -20.96 -4.85
C ASP A 18 8.46 -19.80 -4.14
N LEU A 19 8.14 -18.53 -4.44
CA LEU A 19 8.80 -17.40 -3.81
C LEU A 19 8.26 -17.17 -2.39
N ASN A 20 9.15 -16.82 -1.47
CA ASN A 20 8.72 -16.37 -0.14
C ASN A 20 8.06 -14.98 -0.28
N PRO A 21 6.78 -14.81 0.07
CA PRO A 21 6.06 -13.56 -0.16
C PRO A 21 6.54 -12.38 0.70
N PHE A 22 7.27 -12.63 1.78
CA PHE A 22 7.83 -11.56 2.63
C PHE A 22 9.19 -11.04 2.13
N LEU A 23 9.92 -11.83 1.34
CA LEU A 23 11.32 -11.54 0.98
C LEU A 23 11.59 -11.55 -0.53
N GLY A 24 10.80 -12.32 -1.29
CA GLY A 24 10.98 -12.53 -2.73
C GLY A 24 10.06 -11.69 -3.62
N LEU A 25 9.12 -10.95 -3.03
CA LEU A 25 8.17 -10.09 -3.74
C LEU A 25 8.14 -8.71 -3.11
N ARG A 26 7.94 -7.69 -3.95
CA ARG A 26 7.80 -6.29 -3.53
C ARG A 26 6.58 -5.69 -4.22
N LEU A 27 5.66 -5.14 -3.43
CA LEU A 27 4.59 -4.28 -3.92
C LEU A 27 5.01 -2.83 -3.68
N GLN A 28 4.97 -2.00 -4.70
CA GLN A 28 5.10 -0.54 -4.58
C GLN A 28 3.91 0.10 -5.27
N VAL A 29 3.28 1.05 -4.59
CA VAL A 29 2.11 1.76 -5.12
C VAL A 29 2.37 3.26 -5.08
N SER A 30 2.14 3.92 -6.21
CA SER A 30 2.13 5.37 -6.32
C SER A 30 0.69 5.88 -6.28
N PHE A 31 0.35 6.62 -5.24
CA PHE A 31 -0.91 7.36 -5.13
C PHE A 31 -0.68 8.75 -5.72
N ILE A 32 -1.49 9.10 -6.71
CA ILE A 32 -1.42 10.39 -7.39
C ILE A 32 -2.69 11.15 -7.03
N ARG A 33 -2.56 12.30 -6.39
CA ARG A 33 -3.66 13.21 -6.10
C ARG A 33 -3.96 14.07 -7.33
N ASP A 34 -5.18 14.63 -7.39
CA ASP A 34 -5.60 15.45 -8.53
C ASP A 34 -4.78 16.75 -8.70
N ASP A 35 -4.10 17.20 -7.64
CA ASP A 35 -3.12 18.30 -7.68
C ASP A 35 -1.75 17.89 -8.23
N GLY A 36 -1.57 16.61 -8.58
CA GLY A 36 -0.36 16.02 -9.12
C GLY A 36 0.65 15.58 -8.06
N GLU A 37 0.34 15.71 -6.76
CA GLU A 37 1.22 15.20 -5.70
C GLU A 37 1.26 13.67 -5.73
N ILE A 38 2.47 13.11 -5.55
CA ILE A 38 2.71 11.67 -5.57
C ILE A 38 3.18 11.20 -4.20
N SER A 39 2.45 10.26 -3.63
CA SER A 39 2.85 9.52 -2.43
C SER A 39 3.18 8.08 -2.81
N ILE A 40 4.39 7.62 -2.49
CA ILE A 40 4.83 6.26 -2.77
C ILE A 40 4.75 5.44 -1.48
N ALA A 41 3.96 4.38 -1.51
CA ALA A 41 3.85 3.43 -0.41
C ALA A 41 4.50 2.09 -0.77
N GLU A 42 5.36 1.61 0.12
CA GLU A 42 5.79 0.22 0.12
C GLU A 42 4.68 -0.65 0.68
N GLY A 43 4.29 -1.65 -0.10
CA GLY A 43 3.31 -2.63 0.31
C GLY A 43 3.91 -3.71 1.21
N PHE A 44 3.05 -4.41 1.93
CA PHE A 44 3.39 -5.51 2.80
C PHE A 44 2.52 -6.72 2.50
N TYR A 45 3.06 -7.91 2.75
CA TYR A 45 2.30 -9.15 2.67
C TYR A 45 1.43 -9.31 3.93
N ASP A 46 0.13 -9.50 3.73
CA ASP A 46 -0.88 -9.61 4.80
C ASP A 46 -1.38 -11.07 4.99
N GLY A 47 -0.70 -12.04 4.37
CA GLY A 47 -1.11 -13.43 4.41
C GLY A 47 -2.12 -13.80 3.31
N GLY A 48 -2.36 -15.10 3.16
CA GLY A 48 -3.37 -15.62 2.22
C GLY A 48 -3.19 -15.18 0.76
N GLY A 49 -1.94 -14.96 0.29
CA GLY A 49 -1.68 -14.47 -1.07
C GLY A 49 -2.04 -12.99 -1.28
N THR A 50 -2.27 -12.23 -0.21
CA THR A 50 -2.69 -10.83 -0.27
C THR A 50 -1.56 -9.88 0.10
N PHE A 51 -1.35 -8.86 -0.72
CA PHE A 51 -0.47 -7.73 -0.44
C PHE A 51 -1.31 -6.47 -0.27
N ARG A 52 -0.93 -5.61 0.68
CA ARG A 52 -1.60 -4.35 0.96
C ARG A 52 -0.63 -3.20 0.88
N ALA A 53 -1.10 -2.03 0.47
CA ALA A 53 -0.36 -0.77 0.53
C ALA A 53 -1.27 0.33 1.07
N ARG A 54 -0.71 1.22 1.90
CA ARG A 54 -1.46 2.29 2.59
C ARG A 54 -0.85 3.65 2.29
N ALA A 55 -1.68 4.61 1.90
CA ALA A 55 -1.35 6.03 1.92
C ALA A 55 -2.11 6.69 3.07
N TYR A 56 -1.39 7.42 3.93
CA TYR A 56 -1.99 8.16 5.03
C TYR A 56 -2.46 9.51 4.51
N CYS A 57 -3.76 9.78 4.67
CA CYS A 57 -4.35 11.04 4.22
C CYS A 57 -3.82 12.18 5.09
N ASP A 58 -3.23 13.18 4.45
CA ASP A 58 -2.80 14.42 5.10
C ASP A 58 -3.62 15.64 4.66
N THR A 59 -4.42 15.48 3.61
CA THR A 59 -5.28 16.50 3.00
C THR A 59 -6.60 15.86 2.57
N GLU A 60 -7.69 16.65 2.54
CA GLU A 60 -8.96 16.25 1.95
C GLU A 60 -8.95 16.48 0.43
N GLY A 61 -9.50 15.55 -0.34
CA GLY A 61 -9.56 15.63 -1.81
C GLY A 61 -9.10 14.35 -2.47
#